data_AF-A0A9E4UEJ6-F1
#
_entry.id   AF-A0A9E4UEJ6-F1
#
_cell.length_a   1.000
_cell.length_b   1.000
_cell.length_c   1.000
_cell.angle_alpha   90.00
_cell.angle_beta   90.00
_cell.angle_gamma   90.00
#
_symmetry.space_group_name_H-M   'P 1'
#
loop_
_entity.id
_entity.type
_entity.pdbx_description
1 polymer ?
#
loop_
_entity_poly.entity_id
_entity_poly.type
_entity_poly.pdbx_seq_one_letter_code
_entity_poly.pdbx_strand_id
1 'polypeptide(L)'
;CLANYDELRRLISSKTVQTNVVRRSICLLPAYALVAQLGGGRPLAQVEVGTSAGLNLLWQRYHYDYGSGLTWGDPTSPVQLTTERRGEVTLPELPGSLRVSWSVGVDLHPISLSDDSAVLWLRSLVWPENLELHRQLSAAIEVAKEHAPNVIEGDANAQLPSLLESAPKDATLCVFASHVLYQFSRDALITLYKAMQAYSEVRPVYFISMEGTGNAHSELKLTVYRDGTRRIIDLANCHPHGYWLEWLVVGQS
;
A
#
# COMPACT_ATOMS: atom_id res chain seq x y z
N CYS A 1 -12.33 32.60 5.62
CA CYS A 1 -10.95 32.37 6.09
C CYS A 1 -10.57 33.24 7.29
N LEU A 2 -10.68 34.58 7.24
CA LEU A 2 -10.25 35.45 8.36
C LEU A 2 -11.00 35.23 9.68
N ALA A 3 -12.30 34.89 9.62
CA ALA A 3 -13.11 34.62 10.81
C ALA A 3 -12.68 33.37 11.62
N ASN A 4 -11.94 32.44 10.99
CA ASN A 4 -11.47 31.20 11.63
C ASN A 4 -9.93 31.17 11.74
N TYR A 5 -9.27 32.34 11.72
CA TYR A 5 -7.81 32.43 11.58
C TYR A 5 -7.06 31.66 12.68
N ASP A 6 -7.38 31.88 13.95
CA ASP A 6 -6.67 31.25 15.07
C ASP A 6 -6.91 29.74 15.15
N GLU A 7 -8.10 29.29 14.77
CA GLU A 7 -8.42 27.86 14.69
C GLU A 7 -7.65 27.17 13.56
N LEU A 8 -7.67 27.74 12.35
CA LEU A 8 -6.92 27.22 11.22
C LEU A 8 -5.40 27.23 11.49
N ARG A 9 -4.88 28.30 12.10
CA ARG A 9 -3.46 28.38 12.50
C ARG A 9 -3.08 27.26 13.46
N ARG A 10 -3.90 26.99 14.49
CA ARG A 10 -3.67 25.88 15.43
C ARG A 10 -3.74 24.52 14.76
N LEU A 11 -4.73 24.28 13.89
CA LEU A 11 -4.87 23.01 13.18
C LEU A 11 -3.69 22.76 12.23
N ILE A 12 -3.33 23.74 11.39
CA ILE A 12 -2.24 23.61 10.41
C ILE A 12 -0.87 23.45 11.10
N SER A 13 -0.67 24.05 12.28
CA SER A 13 0.60 23.93 13.02
C SER A 13 0.74 22.64 13.82
N SER A 14 -0.36 21.91 14.06
CA SER A 14 -0.36 20.69 14.89
C SER A 14 -0.64 19.41 14.11
N LYS A 15 -1.25 19.51 12.92
CA LYS A 15 -1.58 18.34 12.10
C LYS A 15 -0.66 18.23 10.89
N THR A 16 -0.21 17.01 10.62
CA THR A 16 0.61 16.68 9.45
C THR A 16 -0.29 16.26 8.28
N VAL A 17 0.16 16.56 7.06
CA VAL A 17 -0.46 16.03 5.84
C VAL A 17 -0.14 14.55 5.72
N GLN A 18 -1.15 13.71 5.82
CA GLN A 18 -1.05 12.27 5.62
C GLN A 18 -2.22 11.82 4.74
N THR A 19 -1.92 11.45 3.49
CA THR A 19 -2.95 10.99 2.56
C THR A 19 -3.00 9.47 2.54
N ASN A 20 -4.16 8.88 2.81
CA ASN A 20 -4.37 7.43 2.69
C ASN A 20 -5.15 7.12 1.40
N VAL A 21 -4.46 7.18 0.26
CA VAL A 21 -5.08 7.02 -1.08
C VAL A 21 -5.38 5.55 -1.36
N VAL A 22 -6.62 5.13 -1.05
CA VAL A 22 -7.13 3.75 -1.21
C VAL A 22 -6.93 3.21 -2.63
N ARG A 23 -7.14 4.06 -3.64
CA ARG A 23 -7.05 3.68 -5.04
C ARG A 23 -5.67 3.14 -5.44
N ARG A 24 -4.59 3.43 -4.71
CA ARG A 24 -3.25 2.82 -4.95
C ARG A 24 -3.28 1.29 -4.87
N SER A 25 -4.22 0.72 -4.13
CA SER A 25 -4.42 -0.73 -4.06
C SER A 25 -4.60 -1.37 -5.44
N ILE A 26 -5.19 -0.68 -6.43
CA ILE A 26 -5.36 -1.23 -7.80
C ILE A 26 -4.03 -1.37 -8.54
N CYS A 27 -3.04 -0.54 -8.22
CA CYS A 27 -1.70 -0.70 -8.78
C CYS A 27 -0.92 -1.80 -8.05
N LEU A 28 -1.19 -2.02 -6.76
CA LEU A 28 -0.47 -2.98 -5.92
C LEU A 28 -0.97 -4.43 -6.09
N LEU A 29 -2.26 -4.65 -6.37
CA LEU A 29 -2.85 -5.99 -6.47
C LEU A 29 -2.11 -6.94 -7.43
N PRO A 30 -1.73 -6.54 -8.67
CA PRO A 30 -0.98 -7.43 -9.57
C PRO A 30 0.40 -7.82 -9.02
N ALA A 31 1.03 -6.93 -8.22
CA ALA A 31 2.28 -7.24 -7.54
C ALA A 31 2.07 -8.24 -6.38
N TYR A 32 0.97 -8.15 -5.63
CA TYR A 32 0.62 -9.15 -4.61
C TYR A 32 0.38 -10.54 -5.24
N ALA A 33 -0.28 -10.60 -6.39
CA ALA A 33 -0.47 -11.84 -7.14
C ALA A 33 0.87 -12.48 -7.53
N LEU A 34 1.81 -11.68 -8.06
CA LEU A 34 3.16 -12.14 -8.38
C LEU A 34 3.93 -12.63 -7.15
N VAL A 35 3.85 -11.90 -6.03
CA VAL A 35 4.49 -12.31 -4.76
C VAL A 35 3.90 -13.63 -4.25
N ALA A 36 2.58 -13.79 -4.31
CA ALA A 36 1.93 -15.03 -3.92
C ALA A 36 2.38 -16.21 -4.80
N GLN A 37 2.51 -16.01 -6.11
CA GLN A 37 3.03 -17.02 -7.04
C GLN A 37 4.49 -17.38 -6.70
N LEU A 38 5.37 -16.39 -6.51
CA LEU A 38 6.77 -16.59 -6.14
C LEU A 38 6.94 -17.27 -4.77
N GLY A 39 5.96 -17.10 -3.88
CA GLY A 39 5.86 -17.76 -2.58
C GLY A 39 5.24 -19.15 -2.62
N GLY A 40 4.95 -19.70 -3.81
CA GLY A 40 4.36 -21.02 -3.99
C GLY A 40 2.89 -21.10 -3.59
N GLY A 41 2.13 -20.01 -3.70
CA GLY A 41 0.69 -19.95 -3.40
C GLY A 41 0.36 -19.92 -1.90
N ARG A 42 1.37 -19.77 -1.02
CA ARG A 42 1.15 -19.62 0.42
C ARG A 42 0.42 -18.30 0.72
N PRO A 43 -0.38 -18.24 1.81
CA PRO A 43 -0.95 -16.97 2.26
C PRO A 43 0.13 -15.90 2.44
N LEU A 44 -0.22 -14.65 2.19
CA LEU A 44 0.66 -13.53 2.48
C LEU A 44 0.68 -13.25 4.00
N ALA A 45 1.86 -12.91 4.50
CA ALA A 45 2.06 -12.19 5.75
C ALA A 45 2.59 -10.82 5.37
N GLN A 46 1.78 -9.77 5.55
CA GLN A 46 2.08 -8.45 4.99
C GLN A 46 2.46 -7.42 6.05
N VAL A 47 3.41 -6.55 5.70
CA VAL A 47 3.80 -5.36 6.47
C VAL A 47 3.67 -4.11 5.60
N GLU A 48 2.82 -3.15 5.96
CA GLU A 48 2.81 -1.83 5.31
C GLU A 48 3.71 -0.85 6.06
N VAL A 49 4.65 -0.21 5.35
CA VAL A 49 5.43 0.93 5.86
C VAL A 49 4.67 2.21 5.51
N GLY A 50 4.44 3.08 6.50
CA GLY A 50 3.75 4.36 6.30
C GLY A 50 2.26 4.22 6.05
N THR A 51 1.60 3.41 6.88
CA THR A 51 0.24 2.91 6.61
C THR A 51 -0.87 3.96 6.83
N SER A 52 -0.57 5.09 7.49
CA SER A 52 -1.57 6.10 7.89
C SER A 52 -2.74 5.51 8.67
N ALA A 53 -3.96 5.45 8.12
CA ALA A 53 -5.14 4.84 8.73
C ALA A 53 -5.25 3.31 8.47
N GLY A 54 -4.29 2.70 7.78
CA GLY A 54 -4.31 1.26 7.51
C GLY A 54 -5.20 0.83 6.35
N LEU A 55 -5.74 1.76 5.55
CA LEU A 55 -6.75 1.41 4.55
C LEU A 55 -6.19 0.54 3.40
N ASN A 56 -4.92 0.64 3.06
CA ASN A 56 -4.33 -0.20 2.01
C ASN A 56 -3.99 -1.62 2.50
N LEU A 57 -3.95 -1.87 3.81
CA LEU A 57 -3.86 -3.24 4.35
C LEU A 57 -5.10 -4.08 4.04
N LEU A 58 -6.24 -3.43 3.77
CA LEU A 58 -7.53 -4.07 3.50
C LEU A 58 -7.78 -4.33 2.02
N TRP A 59 -6.74 -4.28 1.18
CA TRP A 59 -6.84 -4.44 -0.28
C TRP A 59 -7.63 -5.70 -0.71
N GLN A 60 -7.64 -6.77 0.07
CA GLN A 60 -8.43 -7.99 -0.26
C GLN A 60 -9.95 -7.78 -0.23
N ARG A 61 -10.41 -6.68 0.39
CA ARG A 61 -11.83 -6.39 0.63
C ARG A 61 -12.41 -5.42 -0.40
N TYR A 62 -11.62 -5.00 -1.37
CA TYR A 62 -12.02 -4.04 -2.40
C TYR A 62 -12.35 -4.77 -3.71
N HIS A 63 -13.19 -4.15 -4.54
CA HIS A 63 -13.41 -4.59 -5.91
C HIS A 63 -12.50 -3.82 -6.86
N TYR A 64 -11.95 -4.53 -7.84
CA TYR A 64 -11.01 -4.01 -8.81
C TYR A 64 -11.51 -4.28 -10.22
N ASP A 65 -11.53 -3.25 -11.05
CA ASP A 65 -11.87 -3.34 -12.46
C ASP A 65 -10.76 -2.70 -13.30
N TYR A 66 -10.10 -3.54 -14.09
CA TYR A 66 -9.02 -3.18 -15.00
C TYR A 66 -9.50 -2.97 -16.45
N GLY A 67 -10.82 -2.95 -16.67
CA GLY A 67 -11.44 -2.87 -17.98
C GLY A 67 -11.37 -4.20 -18.75
N SER A 68 -12.02 -4.21 -19.92
CA SER A 68 -12.05 -5.38 -20.84
C SER A 68 -12.52 -6.70 -20.18
N GLY A 69 -13.36 -6.62 -19.15
CA GLY A 69 -13.88 -7.76 -18.42
C GLY A 69 -12.93 -8.35 -17.37
N LEU A 70 -11.75 -7.77 -17.16
CA LEU A 70 -10.83 -8.20 -16.11
C LEU A 70 -11.18 -7.50 -14.79
N THR A 71 -11.88 -8.24 -13.93
CA THR A 71 -12.23 -7.80 -12.58
C THR A 71 -11.68 -8.75 -11.51
N TRP A 72 -11.53 -8.26 -10.28
CA TRP A 72 -11.07 -9.05 -9.15
C TRP A 72 -11.71 -8.59 -7.83
N GLY A 73 -11.93 -9.52 -6.91
CA GLY A 73 -12.53 -9.25 -5.60
C GLY A 73 -14.06 -9.28 -5.61
N ASP A 74 -14.66 -9.06 -4.44
CA ASP A 74 -16.10 -9.11 -4.25
C ASP A 74 -16.81 -7.95 -4.98
N PRO A 75 -17.66 -8.21 -6.00
CA PRO A 75 -18.35 -7.14 -6.73
C PRO A 75 -19.32 -6.34 -5.86
N THR A 76 -19.69 -6.85 -4.67
CA THR A 76 -20.56 -6.16 -3.71
C THR A 76 -19.81 -5.24 -2.74
N SER A 77 -18.47 -5.22 -2.78
CA SER A 77 -17.67 -4.32 -1.94
C SER A 77 -18.08 -2.86 -2.15
N PRO A 78 -18.23 -2.05 -1.09
CA PRO A 78 -18.53 -0.62 -1.26
C PRO A 78 -17.35 0.16 -1.84
N VAL A 79 -16.13 -0.43 -1.84
CA VAL A 79 -14.93 0.16 -2.43
C VAL A 79 -14.73 -0.39 -3.83
N GLN A 80 -15.12 0.41 -4.81
CA GLN A 80 -15.01 0.10 -6.23
C GLN A 80 -13.84 0.87 -6.82
N LEU A 81 -12.79 0.15 -7.25
CA LEU A 81 -11.57 0.73 -7.81
C LEU A 81 -11.49 0.42 -9.30
N THR A 82 -11.30 1.46 -10.12
CA THR A 82 -11.10 1.33 -11.57
C THR A 82 -9.76 1.92 -11.96
N THR A 83 -9.16 1.44 -13.04
CA THR A 83 -7.95 2.03 -13.60
C THR A 83 -7.93 1.92 -15.12
N GLU A 84 -7.37 2.93 -15.79
CA GLU A 84 -7.07 2.86 -17.21
C GLU A 84 -5.81 2.00 -17.40
N ARG A 85 -5.95 0.83 -18.02
CA ARG A 85 -4.77 0.08 -18.46
C ARG A 85 -4.12 0.76 -19.68
N ARG A 86 -2.81 0.91 -19.60
CA ARG A 86 -1.96 1.43 -20.67
C ARG A 86 -0.89 0.41 -21.05
N GLY A 87 -0.25 0.65 -22.19
CA GLY A 87 0.77 -0.24 -22.75
C GLY A 87 0.17 -1.51 -23.35
N GLU A 88 1.04 -2.28 -24.02
CA GLU A 88 0.67 -3.51 -24.72
C GLU A 88 0.79 -4.77 -23.84
N VAL A 89 1.57 -4.68 -22.76
CA VAL A 89 1.79 -5.82 -21.85
C VAL A 89 0.55 -6.05 -21.01
N THR A 90 0.05 -7.29 -21.01
CA THR A 90 -1.06 -7.70 -20.16
C THR A 90 -0.63 -7.81 -18.70
N LEU A 91 -1.56 -7.57 -17.79
CA LEU A 91 -1.34 -7.85 -16.37
C LEU A 91 -1.06 -9.34 -16.15
N PRO A 92 -0.34 -9.71 -15.07
CA PRO A 92 -0.21 -11.11 -14.67
C PRO A 92 -1.59 -11.69 -14.35
N GLU A 93 -1.69 -13.01 -14.43
CA GLU A 93 -2.91 -13.71 -14.02
C GLU A 93 -3.23 -13.39 -12.55
N LEU A 94 -4.43 -12.88 -12.30
CA LEU A 94 -4.91 -12.61 -10.95
C LEU A 94 -5.63 -13.86 -10.44
N PRO A 95 -5.10 -14.55 -9.42
CA PRO A 95 -5.73 -15.77 -8.91
C PRO A 95 -7.08 -15.43 -8.28
N GLY A 96 -8.09 -16.30 -8.46
CA GLY A 96 -9.46 -16.03 -7.97
C GLY A 96 -9.57 -15.79 -6.45
N SER A 97 -8.55 -16.15 -5.67
CA SER A 97 -8.41 -15.74 -4.28
C SER A 97 -6.94 -15.58 -3.92
N LEU A 98 -6.64 -14.51 -3.19
CA LEU A 98 -5.39 -14.34 -2.45
C LEU A 98 -5.75 -14.38 -0.96
N ARG A 99 -4.94 -15.04 -0.13
CA ARG A 99 -5.17 -15.09 1.32
C ARG A 99 -4.12 -14.27 2.03
N VAL A 100 -4.52 -13.40 2.96
CA VAL A 100 -3.63 -12.78 3.94
C VAL A 100 -3.90 -13.45 5.29
N SER A 101 -2.87 -14.10 5.84
CA SER A 101 -2.96 -14.79 7.14
C SER A 101 -2.52 -13.91 8.31
N TRP A 102 -1.75 -12.87 8.01
CA TRP A 102 -1.19 -11.94 8.99
C TRP A 102 -0.93 -10.60 8.32
N SER A 103 -1.31 -9.51 8.98
CA SER A 103 -1.29 -8.17 8.41
C SER A 103 -1.00 -7.16 9.51
N VAL A 104 0.03 -6.35 9.31
CA VAL A 104 0.40 -5.26 10.23
C VAL A 104 0.84 -4.05 9.42
N GLY A 105 0.43 -2.86 9.81
CA GLY A 105 1.01 -1.61 9.32
C GLY A 105 1.82 -0.92 10.41
N VAL A 106 2.80 -0.13 10.00
CA VAL A 106 3.55 0.76 10.89
C VAL A 106 3.50 2.18 10.35
N ASP A 107 3.21 3.14 11.22
CA ASP A 107 3.23 4.57 10.89
C ASP A 107 3.76 5.35 12.10
N LEU A 108 4.42 6.48 11.83
CA LEU A 108 4.92 7.36 12.90
C LEU A 108 3.78 8.00 13.69
N HIS A 109 2.68 8.34 13.00
CA HIS A 109 1.51 8.95 13.60
C HIS A 109 0.24 8.38 12.94
N PRO A 110 -0.17 7.14 13.28
CA PRO A 110 -1.33 6.48 12.69
C PRO A 110 -2.60 7.30 12.90
N ILE A 111 -3.45 7.33 11.88
CA ILE A 111 -4.76 7.99 11.97
C ILE A 111 -5.75 7.02 12.59
N SER A 112 -6.26 7.36 13.77
CA SER A 112 -7.31 6.59 14.43
C SER A 112 -8.66 6.79 13.74
N LEU A 113 -9.24 5.70 13.21
CA LEU A 113 -10.56 5.71 12.59
C LEU A 113 -11.73 5.75 13.59
N SER A 114 -11.44 5.60 14.89
CA SER A 114 -12.42 5.80 15.97
C SER A 114 -12.51 7.26 16.44
N ASP A 115 -11.60 8.14 15.98
CA ASP A 115 -11.64 9.58 16.27
C ASP A 115 -12.24 10.34 15.08
N ASP A 116 -13.48 10.83 15.26
CA ASP A 116 -14.21 11.59 14.23
C ASP A 116 -13.44 12.82 13.76
N SER A 117 -12.64 13.46 14.62
CA SER A 117 -11.84 14.63 14.26
C SER A 117 -10.62 14.26 13.41
N ALA A 118 -10.07 13.07 13.62
CA ALA A 118 -8.99 12.51 12.80
C ALA A 118 -9.53 12.06 11.45
N VAL A 119 -10.69 11.41 11.42
CA VAL A 119 -11.41 11.05 10.18
C VAL A 119 -11.77 12.29 9.36
N LEU A 120 -12.27 13.33 10.01
CA LEU A 120 -12.59 14.60 9.33
C LEU A 120 -11.33 15.25 8.74
N TRP A 121 -10.20 15.21 9.47
CA TRP A 121 -8.93 15.68 8.94
C TRP A 121 -8.49 14.87 7.72
N LEU A 122 -8.50 13.54 7.79
CA LEU A 122 -8.14 12.66 6.68
C LEU A 122 -8.99 12.96 5.43
N ARG A 123 -10.30 13.18 5.61
CA ARG A 123 -11.21 13.59 4.52
C ARG A 123 -10.87 14.96 3.94
N SER A 124 -10.45 15.91 4.79
CA SER A 124 -10.09 17.27 4.36
C SER A 124 -8.82 17.35 3.52
N LEU A 125 -7.98 16.30 3.54
CA LEU A 125 -6.77 16.20 2.74
C LEU A 125 -7.03 15.71 1.29
N VAL A 126 -8.29 15.37 0.98
CA VAL A 126 -8.73 15.11 -0.40
C VAL A 126 -9.25 16.42 -0.99
N TRP A 127 -8.84 16.71 -2.22
CA TRP A 127 -9.24 17.93 -2.92
C TRP A 127 -10.76 17.94 -3.12
N PRO A 128 -11.46 19.05 -2.82
CA PRO A 128 -12.93 19.11 -2.83
C PRO A 128 -13.59 18.67 -4.14
N GLU A 129 -12.94 18.90 -5.26
CA GLU A 129 -13.44 18.56 -6.60
C GLU A 129 -13.36 17.05 -6.87
N ASN A 130 -12.55 16.31 -6.10
CA ASN A 130 -12.31 14.90 -6.30
C ASN A 130 -13.34 14.04 -5.54
N LEU A 131 -14.61 14.21 -5.92
CA LEU A 131 -15.76 13.52 -5.32
C LEU A 131 -15.59 11.99 -5.32
N GLU A 132 -14.91 11.45 -6.32
CA GLU A 132 -14.65 10.03 -6.42
C GLU A 132 -13.69 9.53 -5.33
N LEU A 133 -12.56 10.22 -5.11
CA LEU A 133 -11.66 9.88 -4.00
C LEU A 133 -12.36 10.04 -2.64
N HIS A 134 -13.24 11.03 -2.48
CA HIS A 134 -14.04 11.17 -1.26
C HIS A 134 -14.97 9.97 -1.02
N ARG A 135 -15.64 9.47 -2.05
CA ARG A 135 -16.50 8.27 -1.96
C ARG A 135 -15.68 7.04 -1.61
N GLN A 136 -14.57 6.82 -2.32
CA GLN A 136 -13.68 5.67 -2.09
C GLN A 136 -13.09 5.68 -0.68
N LEU A 137 -12.62 6.84 -0.21
CA LEU A 137 -12.11 7.01 1.15
C LEU A 137 -13.21 6.73 2.19
N SER A 138 -14.41 7.28 1.99
CA SER A 138 -15.54 7.06 2.92
C SER A 138 -15.94 5.59 2.98
N ALA A 139 -16.06 4.92 1.84
CA ALA A 139 -16.36 3.50 1.77
C ALA A 139 -15.28 2.64 2.44
N ALA A 140 -13.99 2.95 2.22
CA ALA A 140 -12.89 2.23 2.84
C ALA A 140 -12.84 2.41 4.36
N ILE A 141 -13.20 3.61 4.86
CA ILE A 141 -13.33 3.84 6.31
C ILE A 141 -14.43 2.95 6.90
N GLU A 142 -15.57 2.80 6.24
CA GLU A 142 -16.64 1.91 6.73
C GLU A 142 -16.19 0.44 6.71
N VAL A 143 -15.52 -0.02 5.64
CA VAL A 143 -14.92 -1.36 5.60
C VAL A 143 -13.91 -1.56 6.73
N ALA A 144 -13.11 -0.54 7.03
CA ALA A 144 -12.12 -0.59 8.11
C ALA A 144 -12.74 -0.55 9.52
N LYS A 145 -13.91 0.06 9.70
CA LYS A 145 -14.64 -0.02 10.98
C LYS A 145 -15.13 -1.44 11.26
N GLU A 146 -15.56 -2.17 10.23
CA GLU A 146 -15.94 -3.58 10.34
C GLU A 146 -14.72 -4.51 10.45
N HIS A 147 -13.62 -4.14 9.79
CA HIS A 147 -12.41 -4.94 9.67
C HIS A 147 -11.18 -4.12 10.05
N ALA A 148 -11.07 -3.78 11.33
CA ALA A 148 -10.03 -2.91 11.85
C ALA A 148 -8.62 -3.35 11.42
N PRO A 149 -7.86 -2.53 10.68
CA PRO A 149 -6.48 -2.85 10.35
C PRO A 149 -5.62 -2.80 11.62
N ASN A 150 -4.70 -3.76 11.75
CA ASN A 150 -3.72 -3.74 12.84
C ASN A 150 -2.58 -2.77 12.49
N VAL A 151 -2.54 -1.63 13.17
CA VAL A 151 -1.54 -0.58 12.92
C VAL A 151 -0.78 -0.26 14.20
N ILE A 152 0.55 -0.17 14.09
CA ILE A 152 1.45 0.11 15.19
C ILE A 152 2.02 1.52 15.08
N GLU A 153 1.89 2.24 16.20
CA GLU A 153 2.72 3.33 16.72
C GLU A 153 4.24 3.18 16.54
N GLY A 154 4.89 3.74 15.52
CA GLY A 154 6.33 4.00 15.61
C GLY A 154 7.15 4.09 14.32
N ASP A 155 8.46 4.16 14.51
CA ASP A 155 9.43 4.23 13.41
C ASP A 155 9.56 2.87 12.71
N ALA A 156 9.32 2.85 11.40
CA ALA A 156 9.39 1.63 10.60
C ALA A 156 10.75 0.93 10.66
N ASN A 157 11.88 1.66 10.72
CA ASN A 157 13.20 1.05 10.85
C ASN A 157 13.40 0.37 12.20
N ALA A 158 12.80 0.90 13.27
CA ALA A 158 12.86 0.30 14.59
C ALA A 158 11.94 -0.93 14.71
N GLN A 159 10.76 -0.88 14.10
CA GLN A 159 9.75 -1.95 14.23
C GLN A 159 9.97 -3.10 13.24
N LEU A 160 10.47 -2.83 12.03
CA LEU A 160 10.51 -3.82 10.96
C LEU A 160 11.25 -5.12 11.34
N PRO A 161 12.43 -5.13 11.98
CA PRO A 161 13.10 -6.37 12.35
C PRO A 161 12.22 -7.32 13.18
N SER A 162 11.55 -6.81 14.20
CA SER A 162 10.66 -7.62 15.05
C SER A 162 9.40 -8.08 14.30
N LEU A 163 8.87 -7.26 13.39
CA LEU A 163 7.72 -7.63 12.56
C LEU A 163 8.07 -8.75 11.58
N LEU A 164 9.25 -8.71 10.97
CA LEU A 164 9.73 -9.76 10.07
C LEU A 164 9.87 -11.11 10.81
N GLU A 165 10.34 -11.09 12.06
CA GLU A 165 10.44 -12.25 12.95
C GLU A 165 9.07 -12.80 13.39
N SER A 166 8.11 -11.91 13.66
CA SER A 166 6.78 -12.26 14.16
C SER A 166 5.86 -12.85 13.08
N ALA A 167 6.15 -12.58 11.80
CA ALA A 167 5.34 -13.06 10.69
C ALA A 167 5.33 -14.61 10.60
N PRO A 168 4.15 -15.25 10.40
CA PRO A 168 4.04 -16.70 10.31
C PRO A 168 5.01 -17.34 9.30
N LYS A 169 5.68 -18.42 9.71
CA LYS A 169 6.73 -19.10 8.91
C LYS A 169 6.18 -19.85 7.69
N ASP A 170 4.92 -20.23 7.73
CA ASP A 170 4.17 -20.91 6.67
C ASP A 170 3.50 -19.95 5.66
N ALA A 171 3.69 -18.63 5.84
CA ALA A 171 3.23 -17.60 4.92
C ALA A 171 4.34 -17.10 3.97
N THR A 172 4.00 -16.28 2.99
CA THR A 172 4.93 -15.51 2.15
C THR A 172 5.08 -14.11 2.73
N LEU A 173 6.29 -13.73 3.16
CA LEU A 173 6.54 -12.45 3.82
C LEU A 173 6.64 -11.32 2.79
N CYS A 174 5.69 -10.40 2.82
CA CYS A 174 5.57 -9.29 1.89
C CYS A 174 5.57 -7.96 2.63
N VAL A 175 6.62 -7.17 2.47
CA VAL A 175 6.64 -5.77 2.91
C VAL A 175 6.16 -4.90 1.75
N PHE A 176 5.39 -3.86 2.00
CA PHE A 176 5.05 -2.89 0.96
C PHE A 176 5.01 -1.46 1.47
N ALA A 177 5.24 -0.52 0.55
CA ALA A 177 5.22 0.91 0.80
C ALA A 177 4.62 1.63 -0.41
N SER A 178 3.78 2.65 -0.19
CA SER A 178 3.20 3.44 -1.27
C SER A 178 3.22 4.95 -0.98
N HIS A 179 4.03 5.68 -1.73
CA HIS A 179 4.27 7.12 -1.56
C HIS A 179 4.60 7.52 -0.11
N VAL A 180 5.58 6.86 0.47
CA VAL A 180 6.09 7.24 1.79
C VAL A 180 7.60 7.26 1.86
N LEU A 181 8.28 6.48 1.03
CA LEU A 181 9.74 6.36 1.08
C LEU A 181 10.45 7.68 0.76
N TYR A 182 9.81 8.60 0.03
CA TYR A 182 10.36 9.94 -0.20
C TYR A 182 10.50 10.79 1.07
N GLN A 183 9.79 10.43 2.15
CA GLN A 183 9.88 11.10 3.46
C GLN A 183 11.05 10.58 4.30
N PHE A 184 11.65 9.47 3.91
CA PHE A 184 12.76 8.87 4.62
C PHE A 184 14.06 9.59 4.25
N SER A 185 14.93 9.80 5.23
CA SER A 185 16.32 10.19 4.95
C SER A 185 17.03 9.06 4.19
N ARG A 186 18.14 9.40 3.53
CA ARG A 186 18.98 8.40 2.85
C ARG A 186 19.41 7.27 3.79
N ASP A 187 19.81 7.61 5.02
CA ASP A 187 20.26 6.64 6.02
C ASP A 187 19.10 5.76 6.52
N ALA A 188 17.90 6.34 6.66
CA ALA A 188 16.69 5.59 7.00
C ALA A 188 16.33 4.59 5.88
N LEU A 189 16.42 4.96 4.60
CA LEU A 189 16.19 4.03 3.49
C LEU A 189 17.23 2.90 3.46
N ILE A 190 18.51 3.23 3.66
CA ILE A 190 19.58 2.22 3.74
C ILE A 190 19.30 1.25 4.89
N THR A 191 18.85 1.74 6.04
CA THR A 191 18.52 0.93 7.21
C THR A 191 17.38 -0.03 6.90
N LEU A 192 16.28 0.47 6.30
CA LEU A 192 15.11 -0.31 5.92
C LEU A 192 15.48 -1.46 4.97
N TYR A 193 16.24 -1.15 3.92
CA TYR A 193 16.67 -2.14 2.93
C TYR A 193 17.65 -3.16 3.51
N LYS A 194 18.57 -2.73 4.38
CA LYS A 194 19.50 -3.64 5.06
C LYS A 194 18.78 -4.58 6.02
N ALA A 195 17.75 -4.13 6.72
CA ALA A 195 16.95 -4.98 7.60
C ALA A 195 16.29 -6.12 6.82
N MET A 196 15.64 -5.82 5.69
CA MET A 196 15.04 -6.84 4.82
C MET A 196 16.10 -7.77 4.21
N GLN A 197 17.24 -7.23 3.77
CA GLN A 197 18.33 -8.02 3.21
C GLN A 197 18.94 -8.97 4.25
N ALA A 198 19.21 -8.50 5.47
CA ALA A 198 19.76 -9.32 6.53
C ALA A 198 18.79 -10.44 6.96
N TYR A 199 17.50 -10.13 7.11
CA TYR A 199 16.50 -11.14 7.46
C TYR A 199 16.28 -12.16 6.33
N SER A 200 16.64 -11.83 5.09
CA SER A 200 16.52 -12.74 3.96
C SER A 200 17.39 -14.00 4.04
N GLU A 201 18.38 -14.02 4.94
CA GLU A 201 19.16 -15.21 5.31
C GLU A 201 18.32 -16.25 6.07
N VAL A 202 17.23 -15.83 6.74
CA VAL A 202 16.31 -16.71 7.46
C VAL A 202 15.23 -17.26 6.53
N ARG A 203 14.65 -16.39 5.70
CA ARG A 203 13.62 -16.72 4.69
C ARG A 203 13.49 -15.59 3.66
N PRO A 204 13.00 -15.86 2.45
CA PRO A 204 12.78 -14.81 1.46
C PRO A 204 11.86 -13.68 1.95
N VAL A 205 12.21 -12.44 1.61
CA VAL A 205 11.41 -11.23 1.86
C VAL A 205 11.08 -10.58 0.52
N TYR A 206 9.81 -10.33 0.28
CA TYR A 206 9.34 -9.66 -0.93
C TYR A 206 8.96 -8.22 -0.58
N PHE A 207 9.54 -7.24 -1.25
CA PHE A 207 9.26 -5.83 -0.99
C PHE A 207 8.65 -5.16 -2.22
N ILE A 208 7.41 -4.71 -2.09
CA ILE A 208 6.70 -3.95 -3.14
C ILE A 208 6.79 -2.46 -2.81
N SER A 209 7.34 -1.66 -3.71
CA SER A 209 7.36 -0.20 -3.57
C SER A 209 6.63 0.45 -4.71
N MET A 210 5.70 1.35 -4.41
CA MET A 210 5.06 2.26 -5.37
C MET A 210 5.46 3.69 -5.02
N GLU A 211 6.42 4.26 -5.75
CA GLU A 211 7.01 5.56 -5.40
C GLU A 211 7.11 6.50 -6.60
N GLY A 212 6.93 7.80 -6.35
CA GLY A 212 7.00 8.82 -7.38
C GLY A 212 8.43 9.07 -7.89
N THR A 213 8.58 9.26 -9.20
CA THR A 213 9.91 9.39 -9.85
C THR A 213 10.33 10.83 -10.16
N GLY A 214 9.59 11.83 -9.68
CA GLY A 214 9.74 13.22 -10.12
C GLY A 214 9.29 13.47 -11.57
N ASN A 215 9.10 12.42 -12.38
CA ASN A 215 8.75 12.47 -13.81
C ASN A 215 7.25 12.21 -14.05
N ALA A 216 6.38 12.82 -13.22
CA ALA A 216 4.92 12.80 -13.29
C ALA A 216 4.19 11.45 -13.09
N HIS A 217 4.92 10.34 -12.91
CA HIS A 217 4.35 9.02 -12.61
C HIS A 217 5.03 8.36 -11.41
N SER A 218 4.52 7.20 -11.01
CA SER A 218 5.08 6.35 -9.97
C SER A 218 5.57 5.04 -10.57
N GLU A 219 6.71 4.57 -10.08
CA GLU A 219 7.26 3.26 -10.41
C GLU A 219 6.78 2.26 -9.37
N LEU A 220 6.17 1.18 -9.85
CA LEU A 220 5.89 -0.01 -9.06
C LEU A 220 7.05 -0.99 -9.26
N LYS A 221 7.75 -1.31 -8.17
CA LYS A 221 8.87 -2.25 -8.19
C LYS A 221 8.63 -3.39 -7.20
N LEU A 222 9.13 -4.56 -7.55
CA LEU A 222 9.30 -5.68 -6.63
C LEU A 222 10.78 -5.93 -6.39
N THR A 223 11.21 -5.80 -5.14
CA THR A 223 12.52 -6.28 -4.70
C THR A 223 12.37 -7.63 -4.03
N VAL A 224 13.03 -8.64 -4.58
CA VAL A 224 13.12 -9.98 -4.00
C VAL A 224 14.43 -10.08 -3.22
N TYR A 225 14.34 -10.24 -1.90
CA TYR A 225 15.48 -10.54 -1.05
C TYR A 225 15.53 -12.03 -0.76
N ARG A 226 16.69 -12.66 -0.96
CA ARG A 226 16.91 -14.09 -0.73
C ARG A 226 18.40 -14.35 -0.50
N ASP A 227 18.72 -15.11 0.54
CA ASP A 227 20.09 -15.55 0.86
C ASP A 227 21.07 -14.37 0.93
N GLY A 228 20.65 -13.28 1.59
CA GLY A 228 21.44 -12.05 1.75
C GLY A 228 21.59 -11.21 0.48
N THR A 229 21.02 -11.63 -0.66
CA THR A 229 21.08 -10.91 -1.93
C THR A 229 19.74 -10.25 -2.27
N ARG A 230 19.75 -9.31 -3.21
CA ARG A 230 18.52 -8.67 -3.71
C ARG A 230 18.49 -8.59 -5.23
N ARG A 231 17.32 -8.83 -5.80
CA ARG A 231 16.99 -8.58 -7.21
C ARG A 231 15.81 -7.62 -7.28
N ILE A 232 15.93 -6.56 -8.07
CA ILE A 232 14.87 -5.58 -8.30
C ILE A 232 14.24 -5.84 -9.66
N ILE A 233 12.91 -5.76 -9.72
CA ILE A 233 12.11 -5.93 -10.94
C ILE A 233 11.20 -4.70 -11.04
N ASP A 234 11.32 -3.96 -12.14
CA ASP A 234 10.41 -2.87 -12.48
C ASP A 234 9.13 -3.47 -13.05
N LEU A 235 8.04 -3.43 -12.26
CA LEU A 235 6.79 -4.10 -12.61
C LEU A 235 5.90 -3.24 -13.49
N ALA A 236 5.75 -1.97 -13.15
CA ALA A 236 4.83 -1.07 -13.82
C ALA A 236 5.19 0.40 -13.65
N ASN A 237 4.75 1.22 -14.60
CA ASN A 237 4.53 2.65 -14.38
C ASN A 237 3.06 2.87 -14.03
N CYS A 238 2.75 3.79 -13.13
CA CYS A 238 1.37 4.08 -12.74
C CYS A 238 1.15 5.53 -12.31
N HIS A 239 -0.10 5.97 -12.33
CA HIS A 239 -0.47 7.26 -11.75
C HIS A 239 -0.26 7.24 -10.22
N PRO A 240 0.23 8.32 -9.58
CA PRO A 240 0.41 8.40 -8.12
C PRO A 240 -0.83 8.09 -7.24
N HIS A 241 -2.02 8.20 -7.85
CA HIS A 241 -3.31 7.91 -7.24
C HIS A 241 -4.05 6.73 -7.90
N GLY A 242 -3.41 6.00 -8.83
CA GLY A 242 -3.97 4.78 -9.44
C GLY A 242 -4.97 4.95 -10.59
N TYR A 243 -5.05 6.14 -11.21
CA TYR A 243 -5.94 6.36 -12.37
C TYR A 243 -5.55 5.61 -13.64
N TRP A 244 -4.25 5.34 -13.82
CA TRP A 244 -3.77 4.51 -14.91
C TRP A 244 -2.63 3.60 -14.45
N LEU A 245 -2.48 2.47 -15.14
CA LEU A 245 -1.47 1.46 -14.88
C LEU A 245 -0.91 0.93 -16.22
N GLU A 246 0.40 1.02 -16.39
CA GLU A 246 1.15 0.45 -17.52
C GLU A 246 2.06 -0.65 -16.98
N TRP A 247 1.71 -1.91 -17.25
CA TRP A 247 2.53 -3.05 -16.85
C TRP A 247 3.73 -3.22 -17.79
N LEU A 248 4.88 -3.62 -17.26
CA LEU A 248 6.15 -3.67 -18.02
C LEU A 248 6.72 -5.08 -18.16
N VAL A 249 6.29 -6.03 -17.32
CA VAL A 249 6.87 -7.37 -17.25
C VAL A 249 6.00 -8.39 -17.98
N VAL A 250 6.56 -9.02 -19.01
CA VAL A 250 5.92 -10.14 -19.69
C VAL A 250 5.98 -11.37 -18.77
N GLY A 251 4.86 -12.09 -18.64
CA GLY A 251 4.72 -13.23 -17.71
C GLY A 251 5.90 -14.19 -17.75
N GLN A 252 6.50 -14.45 -16.59
CA GLN A 252 7.42 -15.59 -16.43
C GLN A 252 6.55 -16.83 -16.29
N SER A 253 6.39 -17.55 -17.40
CA SER A 253 5.95 -18.95 -17.42
C SER A 253 6.93 -19.83 -16.64
#